data_AF-A0A7H8LT36-F1
#
_entry.id   AF-A0A7H8LT36-F1
#
_cell.length_a   1.000
_cell.length_b   1.000
_cell.length_c   1.000
_cell.angle_alpha   90.00
_cell.angle_beta   90.00
_cell.angle_gamma   90.00
#
_symmetry.space_group_name_H-M   'P 1'
#
loop_
_entity.id
_entity.type
_entity.pdbx_description
1 polymer ?
#
loop_
_entity_poly.entity_id
_entity_poly.type
_entity_poly.pdbx_seq_one_letter_code
_entity_poly.pdbx_strand_id
1 'polypeptide(L)'
;MNDTPPIRELLSRLCGGEITAKDYVGYFLNEYGEELVFAQRGGEKTARLWHSDAGWQVIRVGDHSIRVDGPLEGVITVEDLIIHRAEATWLSSCLSASRHLRPGQS
;
A
#
# COMPACT_ATOMS: atom_id res chain seq x y z
N MET A 1 -24.24 22.55 -1.12
CA MET A 1 -22.85 22.36 -1.59
C MET A 1 -22.45 20.96 -1.18
N ASN A 2 -22.24 20.05 -2.14
CA ASN A 2 -21.66 18.74 -1.86
C ASN A 2 -20.14 18.93 -1.82
N ASP A 3 -19.62 19.28 -0.64
CA ASP A 3 -18.19 19.29 -0.39
C ASP A 3 -17.73 17.83 -0.26
N THR A 4 -17.51 17.18 -1.40
CA THR A 4 -16.93 15.83 -1.41
C THR A 4 -15.51 15.95 -0.87
N PRO A 5 -15.18 15.33 0.28
CA PRO A 5 -13.84 15.43 0.84
C PRO A 5 -12.81 14.88 -0.15
N PRO A 6 -11.58 15.45 -0.18
CA PRO A 6 -10.51 14.95 -1.02
C PRO A 6 -10.29 13.46 -0.78
N ILE A 7 -9.98 12.71 -1.85
CA ILE A 7 -9.78 11.25 -1.76
C ILE A 7 -8.80 10.84 -0.65
N ARG A 8 -7.77 11.65 -0.39
CA ARG A 8 -6.79 11.39 0.68
C ARG A 8 -7.40 11.44 2.08
N GLU A 9 -8.34 12.34 2.32
CA GLU A 9 -9.05 12.45 3.60
C GLU A 9 -9.98 11.25 3.80
N LEU A 10 -10.67 10.81 2.74
CA LEU A 10 -11.47 9.59 2.76
C LEU A 10 -10.62 8.37 3.06
N LEU A 11 -9.49 8.20 2.38
CA LEU A 11 -8.59 7.06 2.60
C LEU A 11 -7.93 7.09 3.98
N SER A 12 -7.56 8.28 4.48
CA SER A 12 -7.04 8.45 5.84
C SER A 12 -8.05 8.00 6.89
N ARG A 13 -9.34 8.33 6.71
CA ARG A 13 -10.43 7.87 7.57
C ARG A 13 -10.67 6.37 7.46
N LEU A 14 -10.65 5.83 6.24
CA LEU A 14 -10.86 4.41 5.97
C LEU A 14 -9.82 3.54 6.67
N CYS A 15 -8.53 3.84 6.47
CA CYS A 15 -7.44 3.00 6.98
C CYS A 15 -6.97 3.41 8.38
N GLY A 16 -7.55 4.45 8.98
CA GLY A 16 -7.11 5.02 10.26
C GLY A 16 -5.68 5.57 10.25
N GLY A 17 -5.10 5.78 9.07
CA GLY A 17 -3.70 6.17 8.87
C GLY A 17 -3.54 7.63 8.48
N GLU A 18 -2.37 8.22 8.77
CA GLU A 18 -2.06 9.59 8.35
C GLU A 18 -1.65 9.64 6.87
N ILE A 19 -2.55 10.15 6.02
CA ILE A 19 -2.29 10.38 4.59
C ILE A 19 -2.38 11.88 4.31
N THR A 20 -1.30 12.45 3.77
CA THR A 20 -1.18 13.89 3.54
C THR A 20 -1.13 14.22 2.05
N ALA A 21 -1.30 15.50 1.72
CA ALA A 21 -1.16 15.98 0.34
C ALA A 21 0.24 15.75 -0.27
N LYS A 22 1.26 15.48 0.56
CA LYS A 22 2.64 15.19 0.13
C LYS A 22 2.87 13.71 -0.19
N ASP A 23 1.91 12.85 0.11
CA ASP A 23 2.02 11.42 -0.11
C ASP A 23 1.59 11.08 -1.55
N TYR A 24 2.37 10.23 -2.22
CA TYR A 24 1.84 9.42 -3.32
C TYR A 24 0.89 8.40 -2.69
N VAL A 25 -0.32 8.29 -3.23
CA VAL A 25 -1.38 7.46 -2.66
C VAL A 25 -1.95 6.55 -3.74
N GLY A 26 -2.12 5.28 -3.41
CA GLY A 26 -2.87 4.31 -4.19
C GLY A 26 -4.01 3.73 -3.36
N TYR A 27 -5.13 3.42 -4.02
CA TYR A 27 -6.21 2.61 -3.48
C TYR A 27 -6.51 1.46 -4.46
N PHE A 28 -6.83 0.29 -3.93
CA PHE A 28 -7.24 -0.88 -4.71
C PHE A 28 -8.30 -1.67 -3.96
N LEU A 29 -9.33 -2.08 -4.70
CA LEU A 29 -10.35 -3.02 -4.27
C LEU A 29 -10.20 -4.26 -5.15
N ASN A 30 -9.93 -5.41 -4.56
CA ASN A 30 -9.78 -6.65 -5.32
C ASN A 30 -11.14 -7.32 -5.61
N GLU A 31 -11.13 -8.46 -6.30
CA GLU A 31 -12.36 -9.19 -6.66
C GLU A 31 -13.08 -9.84 -5.47
N TYR A 32 -12.39 -10.01 -4.34
CA TYR A 32 -12.92 -10.59 -3.10
C TYR A 32 -13.51 -9.53 -2.15
N GLY A 33 -13.43 -8.26 -2.53
CA GLY A 33 -13.90 -7.15 -1.70
C GLY A 33 -12.87 -6.66 -0.67
N GLU A 34 -11.61 -7.11 -0.77
CA GLU A 34 -10.52 -6.67 0.10
C GLU A 34 -9.96 -5.33 -0.40
N GLU A 35 -9.72 -4.43 0.55
CA GLU A 35 -9.32 -3.05 0.27
C GLU A 35 -7.88 -2.81 0.72
N LEU A 36 -7.11 -2.17 -0.15
CA LEU A 36 -5.72 -1.83 0.07
C LEU A 36 -5.50 -0.33 -0.09
N VAL A 37 -4.77 0.25 0.84
CA VAL A 37 -4.33 1.64 0.78
C VAL A 37 -2.81 1.69 0.86
N PHE A 38 -2.19 2.37 -0.10
CA PHE A 38 -0.75 2.58 -0.14
C PHE A 38 -0.43 4.07 0.01
N ALA A 39 0.56 4.41 0.83
CA ALA A 39 1.09 5.77 0.90
C ALA A 39 2.62 5.79 0.99
N GLN A 40 3.26 6.46 0.02
CA GLN A 40 4.70 6.76 0.05
C GLN A 40 4.90 8.26 0.27
N ARG A 41 5.61 8.58 1.35
CA ARG A 41 6.03 9.95 1.68
C ARG A 41 7.41 10.23 1.11
N GLY A 42 7.61 11.44 0.59
CA GLY A 42 8.93 11.90 0.17
C GLY A 42 9.93 11.84 1.33
N GLY A 43 11.11 11.25 1.09
CA GLY A 43 12.18 11.11 2.09
C GLY A 43 12.06 9.88 3.00
N GLU A 44 10.93 9.15 2.98
CA GLU A 44 10.82 7.86 3.70
C GLU A 44 11.42 6.72 2.88
N LYS A 45 12.19 5.82 3.52
CA LYS A 45 12.81 4.65 2.86
C LYS A 45 11.79 3.56 2.46
N THR A 46 10.67 3.51 3.16
CA THR A 46 9.61 2.50 2.97
C THR A 46 8.28 3.19 2.88
N ALA A 47 7.37 2.66 2.07
CA ALA A 47 5.98 3.08 2.06
C ALA A 47 5.20 2.45 3.21
N ARG A 48 3.97 2.91 3.39
CA ARG A 48 2.97 2.34 4.30
C ARG A 48 1.88 1.68 3.46
N LEU A 49 1.55 0.46 3.83
CA LEU A 49 0.46 -0.33 3.28
C LEU A 49 -0.54 -0.60 4.40
N TRP A 50 -1.82 -0.44 4.10
CA TRP A 50 -2.91 -0.90 4.94
C TRP A 50 -3.78 -1.85 4.13
N HIS A 51 -4.28 -2.90 4.78
CA HIS A 51 -5.11 -3.94 4.19
C HIS A 51 -6.32 -4.19 5.08
N SER A 52 -7.51 -4.39 4.50
CA SER A 52 -8.74 -4.68 5.25
C SER A 52 -8.61 -5.90 6.15
N ASP A 53 -8.06 -6.98 5.62
CA ASP A 53 -7.91 -8.26 6.36
C ASP A 53 -6.82 -8.24 7.42
N ALA A 54 -5.87 -7.31 7.30
CA ALA A 54 -4.87 -7.05 8.35
C ALA A 54 -5.40 -6.09 9.42
N GLY A 55 -6.71 -5.85 9.48
CA GLY A 55 -7.35 -4.94 10.45
C GLY A 55 -6.84 -3.51 10.34
N TRP A 56 -6.45 -3.08 9.13
CA TRP A 56 -5.87 -1.75 8.87
C TRP A 56 -4.64 -1.44 9.73
N GLN A 57 -3.84 -2.45 10.08
CA GLN A 57 -2.52 -2.21 10.67
C GLN A 57 -1.53 -1.72 9.61
N VAL A 58 -0.61 -0.85 10.01
CA VAL A 58 0.43 -0.32 9.10
C VAL A 58 1.45 -1.41 8.83
N ILE A 59 1.60 -1.81 7.58
CA ILE A 59 2.67 -2.68 7.08
C ILE A 59 3.68 -1.80 6.33
N ARG A 60 4.95 -1.88 6.71
CA ARG A 60 6.02 -1.12 6.03
C ARG A 60 6.52 -1.91 4.83
N VAL A 61 6.45 -1.31 3.64
CA VAL A 61 6.76 -2.01 2.38
C VAL A 61 7.82 -1.27 1.57
N GLY A 62 8.73 -2.03 0.97
CA GLY A 62 9.77 -1.56 0.05
C GLY A 62 9.91 -2.49 -1.15
N ASP A 63 10.93 -2.24 -1.98
CA ASP A 63 11.14 -2.95 -3.26
C ASP A 63 11.33 -4.47 -3.11
N HIS A 64 11.65 -4.97 -1.91
CA HIS A 64 11.86 -6.40 -1.61
C HIS A 64 10.82 -6.98 -0.64
N SER A 65 9.74 -6.26 -0.36
CA SER A 65 8.71 -6.71 0.59
C SER A 65 7.75 -7.74 0.00
N ILE A 66 7.56 -7.76 -1.32
CA ILE A 66 6.74 -8.78 -1.99
C ILE A 66 7.57 -10.04 -2.17
N ARG A 67 7.15 -11.14 -1.54
CA ARG A 67 7.81 -12.44 -1.63
C ARG A 67 6.88 -13.46 -2.28
N VAL A 68 7.34 -14.08 -3.35
CA VAL A 68 6.68 -15.22 -3.99
C VAL A 68 7.26 -16.50 -3.38
N ASP A 69 6.42 -17.50 -3.15
CA ASP A 69 6.79 -18.76 -2.50
C ASP A 69 7.33 -18.52 -1.08
N GLY A 70 6.54 -17.79 -0.28
CA GLY A 70 6.85 -17.46 1.10
C GLY A 70 6.80 -18.69 2.04
N PRO A 71 6.02 -18.66 3.13
CA PRO A 71 5.92 -19.81 4.05
C PRO A 71 5.37 -21.10 3.41
N LEU A 72 4.67 -20.96 2.28
CA LEU A 72 4.03 -22.04 1.54
C LEU A 72 4.26 -21.80 0.03
N GLU A 73 4.50 -22.88 -0.71
CA GLU A 73 4.68 -22.84 -2.16
C GLU A 73 3.42 -22.30 -2.85
N GLY A 74 3.59 -21.40 -3.82
CA GLY A 74 2.50 -20.75 -4.55
C GLY A 74 1.85 -19.57 -3.83
N VAL A 75 2.27 -19.24 -2.60
CA VAL A 75 1.72 -18.12 -1.83
C VAL A 75 2.57 -16.86 -1.98
N ILE A 76 1.91 -15.73 -2.22
CA ILE A 76 2.55 -14.41 -2.24
C ILE A 76 2.34 -13.75 -0.88
N THR A 77 3.39 -13.19 -0.31
CA THR A 77 3.37 -12.57 1.01
C THR A 77 4.00 -11.19 1.02
N VAL A 78 3.55 -10.36 1.95
CA VAL A 78 4.15 -9.09 2.35
C VAL A 78 4.25 -9.10 3.87
N GLU A 79 5.49 -9.18 4.38
CA GLU A 79 5.72 -9.57 5.78
C GLU A 79 4.98 -10.89 6.10
N ASP A 80 4.10 -10.90 7.10
CA ASP A 80 3.27 -12.07 7.48
C ASP A 80 1.88 -12.08 6.80
N LEU A 81 1.57 -11.09 5.96
CA LEU A 81 0.29 -11.01 5.26
C LEU A 81 0.36 -11.80 3.94
N ILE A 82 -0.56 -12.76 3.76
CA ILE A 82 -0.81 -13.42 2.49
C ILE A 82 -1.63 -12.47 1.62
N ILE A 83 -1.19 -12.26 0.38
CA ILE A 83 -1.89 -11.42 -0.61
C ILE A 83 -2.09 -12.19 -1.91
N HIS A 84 -3.13 -11.84 -2.67
CA HIS A 84 -3.39 -12.45 -3.97
C HIS A 84 -2.55 -11.80 -5.09
N ARG A 85 -2.48 -12.45 -6.25
CA ARG A 85 -1.68 -12.01 -7.40
C ARG A 85 -2.03 -10.59 -7.89
N ALA A 86 -3.31 -10.23 -7.86
CA ALA A 86 -3.76 -8.91 -8.28
C ALA A 86 -3.22 -7.81 -7.33
N GLU A 87 -3.27 -8.05 -6.02
CA GLU A 87 -2.78 -7.15 -4.99
C GLU A 87 -1.27 -6.99 -5.07
N ALA A 88 -0.55 -8.10 -5.26
CA ALA A 88 0.90 -8.09 -5.44
C ALA A 88 1.30 -7.27 -6.68
N THR A 89 0.56 -7.41 -7.78
CA THR A 89 0.80 -6.67 -9.03
C THR A 89 0.54 -5.18 -8.82
N TRP A 90 -0.58 -4.83 -8.17
CA TRP A 90 -0.91 -3.45 -7.83
C TRP A 90 0.14 -2.83 -6.90
N LEU A 91 0.53 -3.53 -5.83
CA LEU A 91 1.53 -3.07 -4.86
C LEU A 91 2.89 -2.84 -5.52
N SER A 92 3.32 -3.78 -6.36
CA SER A 92 4.55 -3.64 -7.16
C SER A 92 4.52 -2.39 -8.03
N SER A 93 3.37 -2.10 -8.65
CA SER A 93 3.16 -0.91 -9.48
C SER A 93 3.25 0.38 -8.65
N CYS A 94 2.65 0.42 -7.45
CA CYS A 94 2.76 1.56 -6.53
C CYS A 94 4.20 1.78 -6.04
N LEU A 95 4.92 0.70 -5.71
CA LEU A 95 6.32 0.76 -5.29
C LEU A 95 7.24 1.31 -6.39
N SER A 96 6.98 0.93 -7.64
CA SER A 96 7.67 1.42 -8.83
C SER A 96 7.34 2.89 -9.11
N ALA A 97 6.06 3.25 -9.17
CA ALA A 97 5.61 4.62 -9.48
C ALA A 97 6.10 5.65 -8.44
N SER A 98 6.18 5.25 -7.17
CA SER A 98 6.62 6.11 -6.07
C SER A 98 8.12 6.05 -5.77
N ARG A 99 8.89 5.29 -6.56
CA ARG A 99 10.32 5.03 -6.30
C ARG A 99 11.18 6.29 -6.19
N HIS A 100 10.93 7.27 -7.05
CA HIS A 100 11.64 8.55 -7.08
C HIS A 100 11.45 9.41 -5.81
N LEU A 101 10.49 9.08 -4.94
CA LEU A 101 10.25 9.79 -3.68
C LEU A 101 11.16 9.29 -2.54
N ARG A 102 11.81 8.14 -2.70
CA ARG A 102 12.66 7.53 -1.67
C ARG A 102 14.08 8.10 -1.70
N PRO A 103 14.74 8.29 -0.54
CA PRO A 103 16.09 8.83 -0.48
C PRO A 103 17.12 7.85 -1.06
N GLY A 104 18.14 8.37 -1.75
CA GLY A 104 19.27 7.58 -2.25
C GLY A 104 19.12 7.05 -3.69
N GLN A 105 18.27 7.67 -4.51
CA GLN A 105 18.15 7.37 -5.94
C GLN A 105 18.46 8.62 -6.81
N SER A 106 19.63 9.22 -6.58
CA SER A 106 20.26 10.18 -7.50
C SER A 106 21.50 9.54 -8.09
#